data_AF-A0A7S2TKM5-F1
#
_entry.id   AF-A0A7S2TKM5-F1
#
_cell.length_a   1.000
_cell.length_b   1.000
_cell.length_c   1.000
_cell.angle_alpha   90.00
_cell.angle_beta   90.00
_cell.angle_gamma   90.00
#
_symmetry.space_group_name_H-M   'P 1'
#
loop_
_entity.id
_entity.type
_entity.pdbx_description
1 polymer ?
#
loop_
_entity_poly.entity_id
_entity_poly.type
_entity_poly.pdbx_seq_one_letter_code
_entity_poly.pdbx_strand_id
1 'polypeptide(L)'
;ENRKLRKLKVSAENSEAEAQEAKKQLRRTESMLEKTEKEVAVLRSKLGRGEYDKATTKVVHLSMNPSSMALKAKKQKEQNALRNTIKTLEAKIVAYEEQIATNNKPHSGALGVDALEVARKRAELLQEAQQKQIELRSEVERWMKEAERTKREAQEGSTRLERLRTVFRQKVSEFREACYCMTGYKIELMVGGDKYRLRPMYAGSEDEDIIIQFHNGQLSVLETDFVRSLDSQTKALMTKFHSVPAFLSQITIDLFNQTTIAK
;
A
#
# COMPACT_ATOMS: atom_id res chain seq x y z
N GLU A 1 67.00 17.35 -7.22
CA GLU A 1 65.78 17.10 -6.40
C GLU A 1 64.43 17.31 -7.08
N ASN A 2 64.24 18.37 -7.88
CA ASN A 2 62.91 18.79 -8.38
C ASN A 2 62.06 17.69 -9.10
N ARG A 3 62.70 16.77 -9.83
CA ARG A 3 62.00 15.69 -10.56
C ARG A 3 61.44 14.59 -9.64
N LYS A 4 62.11 14.30 -8.51
CA LYS A 4 61.62 13.33 -7.50
C LYS A 4 60.45 13.92 -6.71
N LEU A 5 60.54 15.19 -6.31
CA LEU A 5 59.46 15.92 -5.65
C LEU A 5 58.18 15.98 -6.49
N ARG A 6 58.29 16.23 -7.81
CA ARG A 6 57.13 16.17 -8.72
C ARG A 6 56.49 14.80 -8.80
N LYS A 7 57.28 13.71 -8.87
CA LYS A 7 56.74 12.34 -8.91
C LYS A 7 56.03 11.96 -7.61
N LEU A 8 56.60 12.35 -6.47
CA LEU A 8 55.98 12.12 -5.15
C LEU A 8 54.66 12.89 -5.01
N LYS A 9 54.60 14.13 -5.52
CA LYS A 9 53.37 14.94 -5.49
C LYS A 9 52.24 14.32 -6.32
N VAL A 10 52.54 13.85 -7.53
CA VAL A 10 51.55 13.15 -8.38
C VAL A 10 51.08 11.85 -7.73
N SER A 11 51.97 11.09 -7.09
CA SER A 11 51.59 9.86 -6.37
C SER A 11 50.71 10.15 -5.15
N ALA A 12 50.97 11.24 -4.42
CA ALA A 12 50.13 11.69 -3.31
C ALA A 12 48.74 12.12 -3.81
N GLU A 13 48.67 12.89 -4.90
CA GLU A 13 47.39 13.31 -5.52
C GLU A 13 46.58 12.10 -6.02
N ASN A 14 47.23 11.10 -6.62
CA ASN A 14 46.56 9.86 -7.05
C ASN A 14 46.03 9.03 -5.86
N SER A 15 46.83 8.85 -4.81
CA SER A 15 46.38 8.13 -3.61
C SER A 15 45.26 8.86 -2.85
N GLU A 16 45.26 10.19 -2.87
CA GLU A 16 44.17 11.00 -2.30
C GLU A 16 42.88 10.87 -3.13
N ALA A 17 42.98 10.84 -4.45
CA ALA A 17 41.85 10.55 -5.34
C ALA A 17 41.29 9.13 -5.11
N GLU A 18 42.15 8.12 -5.00
CA GLU A 18 41.75 6.74 -4.66
C GLU A 18 41.06 6.67 -3.29
N ALA A 19 41.57 7.38 -2.28
CA ALA A 19 40.94 7.44 -0.95
C ALA A 19 39.58 8.15 -0.98
N GLN A 20 39.40 9.17 -1.82
CA GLN A 20 38.11 9.83 -2.01
C GLN A 20 37.10 8.92 -2.73
N GLU A 21 37.54 8.18 -3.75
CA GLU A 21 36.72 7.20 -4.48
C GLU A 21 36.26 6.09 -3.51
N ALA A 22 37.17 5.54 -2.71
CA ALA A 22 36.88 4.51 -1.71
C ALA A 22 35.88 5.00 -0.66
N LYS A 23 36.02 6.24 -0.15
CA LYS A 23 35.05 6.84 0.78
C LYS A 23 33.67 7.01 0.14
N LYS A 24 33.61 7.37 -1.13
CA LYS A 24 32.36 7.50 -1.88
C LYS A 24 31.68 6.15 -2.07
N GLN A 25 32.44 5.10 -2.36
CA GLN A 25 31.93 3.74 -2.44
C GLN A 25 31.41 3.25 -1.09
N LEU A 26 32.14 3.51 0.01
CA LEU A 26 31.73 3.15 1.37
C LEU A 26 30.36 3.75 1.73
N ARG A 27 30.17 5.05 1.47
CA ARG A 27 28.88 5.73 1.70
C ARG A 27 27.73 5.12 0.88
N ARG A 28 28.01 4.71 -0.36
CA ARG A 28 27.02 4.07 -1.23
C ARG A 28 26.64 2.69 -0.69
N THR A 29 27.62 1.91 -0.25
CA THR A 29 27.37 0.59 0.34
C THR A 29 26.63 0.68 1.66
N GLU A 30 26.94 1.65 2.51
CA GLU A 30 26.21 1.91 3.76
C GLU A 30 24.75 2.27 3.49
N SER A 31 24.47 3.12 2.50
CA SER A 31 23.09 3.46 2.12
C SER A 31 22.31 2.27 1.55
N MET A 32 22.98 1.39 0.79
CA MET A 32 22.34 0.16 0.28
C MET A 32 22.11 -0.86 1.39
N LEU A 33 23.04 -0.98 2.34
CA LEU A 33 22.87 -1.82 3.52
C LEU A 33 21.66 -1.37 4.33
N GLU A 34 21.53 -0.06 4.61
CA GLU A 34 20.39 0.48 5.35
C GLU A 34 19.05 0.20 4.64
N LYS A 35 19.00 0.30 3.30
CA LYS A 35 17.79 -0.01 2.52
C LYS A 35 17.43 -1.49 2.59
N THR A 36 18.43 -2.36 2.42
CA THR A 36 18.21 -3.82 2.48
C THR A 36 17.82 -4.28 3.88
N GLU A 37 18.39 -3.69 4.93
CA GLU A 37 17.96 -3.94 6.32
C GLU A 37 16.50 -3.55 6.56
N LYS A 38 16.07 -2.39 6.04
CA LYS A 38 14.65 -1.96 6.11
C LYS A 38 13.73 -2.93 5.36
N GLU A 39 14.12 -3.36 4.16
CA GLU A 39 13.34 -4.33 3.39
C GLU A 39 13.24 -5.67 4.10
N VAL A 40 14.35 -6.18 4.65
CA VAL A 40 14.37 -7.42 5.43
C VAL A 40 13.49 -7.29 6.67
N ALA A 41 13.49 -6.15 7.37
CA ALA A 41 12.60 -5.93 8.51
C ALA A 41 11.11 -5.99 8.12
N VAL A 42 10.75 -5.38 6.99
CA VAL A 42 9.39 -5.43 6.45
C VAL A 42 9.01 -6.86 6.06
N LEU A 43 9.89 -7.56 5.33
CA LEU A 43 9.65 -8.94 4.90
C LEU A 43 9.52 -9.90 6.09
N ARG A 44 10.36 -9.76 7.11
CA ARG A 44 10.26 -10.55 8.36
C ARG A 44 8.94 -10.28 9.09
N SER A 45 8.49 -9.03 9.15
CA SER A 45 7.20 -8.67 9.74
C SER A 45 6.02 -9.30 8.98
N LYS A 46 6.04 -9.24 7.64
CA LYS A 46 5.03 -9.87 6.77
C LYS A 46 5.02 -11.40 6.93
N LEU A 47 6.19 -12.01 6.97
CA LEU A 47 6.33 -13.46 7.17
C LEU A 47 5.83 -13.88 8.57
N GLY A 48 6.17 -13.12 9.61
CA GLY A 48 5.69 -13.37 10.97
C GLY A 48 4.16 -13.25 11.11
N ARG A 49 3.53 -12.44 10.26
CA ARG A 49 2.06 -12.35 10.15
C ARG A 49 1.43 -13.45 9.30
N GLY A 50 2.24 -14.26 8.61
CA GLY A 50 1.77 -15.27 7.67
C GLY A 50 1.14 -14.68 6.40
N GLU A 51 1.57 -13.48 5.98
CA GLU A 51 1.12 -12.91 4.70
C GLU A 51 1.62 -13.76 3.53
N TYR A 52 0.74 -14.01 2.55
CA TYR A 52 1.03 -14.79 1.36
C TYR A 52 0.72 -13.98 0.10
N ASP A 53 1.38 -14.31 -1.01
CA ASP A 53 1.10 -13.68 -2.31
C ASP A 53 -0.22 -14.21 -2.88
N LYS A 54 -1.17 -13.30 -3.11
CA LYS A 54 -2.50 -13.59 -3.64
C LYS A 54 -2.47 -13.94 -5.13
N ALA A 55 -1.42 -13.56 -5.86
CA ALA A 55 -1.27 -13.90 -7.27
C ALA A 55 -0.88 -15.38 -7.44
N THR A 56 0.00 -15.88 -6.57
CA THR A 56 0.59 -17.22 -6.69
C THR A 56 -0.14 -18.26 -5.84
N THR A 57 -0.66 -17.86 -4.68
CA THR A 57 -1.18 -18.81 -3.69
C THR A 57 -2.59 -18.45 -3.26
N LYS A 58 -3.54 -19.36 -3.47
CA LYS A 58 -4.90 -19.28 -2.93
C LYS A 58 -5.02 -20.16 -1.69
N VAL A 59 -5.40 -19.56 -0.57
CA VAL A 59 -5.67 -20.30 0.68
C VAL A 59 -7.13 -20.73 0.68
N VAL A 60 -7.35 -22.05 0.77
CA VAL A 60 -8.68 -22.66 0.84
C VAL A 60 -8.89 -23.20 2.24
N HIS A 61 -10.08 -22.98 2.80
CA HIS A 61 -10.53 -23.66 4.00
C HIS A 61 -11.91 -24.24 3.76
N LEU A 62 -12.28 -25.25 4.54
CA LEU A 62 -13.64 -25.79 4.51
C LEU A 62 -14.63 -24.69 4.91
N SER A 63 -15.76 -24.65 4.21
CA SER A 63 -16.87 -23.73 4.51
C SER A 63 -17.47 -23.96 5.90
N MET A 64 -17.37 -25.20 6.38
CA MET A 64 -17.80 -25.66 7.70
C MET A 64 -16.60 -26.15 8.52
N ASN A 65 -15.71 -25.24 8.90
CA ASN A 65 -14.60 -25.55 9.79
C ASN A 65 -14.95 -25.27 11.26
N PRO A 66 -14.26 -25.91 12.23
CA PRO A 66 -14.51 -25.72 13.67
C PRO A 66 -14.49 -24.26 14.13
N SER A 67 -13.57 -23.43 13.60
CA SER A 67 -13.50 -22.00 13.93
C SER A 67 -14.70 -21.21 13.43
N SER A 68 -15.14 -21.44 12.19
CA SER A 68 -16.33 -20.82 11.61
C SER A 68 -17.60 -21.25 12.34
N MET A 69 -17.68 -22.51 12.77
CA MET A 69 -18.78 -23.01 13.59
C MET A 69 -18.78 -22.38 14.99
N ALA A 70 -17.62 -22.28 15.64
CA ALA A 70 -17.49 -21.63 16.94
C ALA A 70 -17.86 -20.13 16.87
N LEU A 71 -17.44 -19.43 15.82
CA LEU A 71 -17.79 -18.03 15.60
C LEU A 71 -19.29 -17.84 15.37
N LYS A 72 -19.92 -18.70 14.55
CA LYS A 72 -21.38 -18.71 14.35
C LYS A 72 -22.11 -18.99 15.66
N ALA A 73 -21.67 -19.98 16.43
CA ALA A 73 -22.26 -20.31 17.72
C ALA A 73 -22.14 -19.15 18.73
N LYS A 74 -20.99 -18.46 18.78
CA LYS A 74 -20.81 -17.27 19.62
C LYS A 74 -21.75 -16.14 19.21
N LYS A 75 -21.81 -15.82 17.91
CA LYS A 75 -22.76 -14.82 17.37
C LYS A 75 -24.21 -15.20 17.70
N GLN A 76 -24.58 -16.47 17.57
CA GLN A 76 -25.93 -16.94 17.90
C GLN A 76 -26.24 -16.79 19.38
N LYS A 77 -25.29 -17.11 20.28
CA LYS A 77 -25.43 -16.91 21.72
C LYS A 77 -25.59 -15.43 22.07
N GLU A 78 -24.77 -14.56 21.50
CA GLU A 78 -24.88 -13.10 21.70
C GLU A 78 -26.23 -12.56 21.19
N GLN A 79 -26.67 -12.98 20.00
CA GLN A 79 -27.99 -12.61 19.47
C GLN A 79 -29.12 -13.10 20.37
N ASN A 80 -29.05 -14.32 20.87
CA ASN A 80 -30.06 -14.87 21.77
C ASN A 80 -30.04 -14.14 23.12
N ALA A 81 -28.87 -13.81 23.66
CA ALA A 81 -28.73 -13.01 24.87
C ALA A 81 -29.34 -11.61 24.69
N LEU A 82 -29.03 -10.93 23.58
CA LEU A 82 -29.61 -9.62 23.26
C LEU A 82 -31.13 -9.70 23.13
N ARG A 83 -31.66 -10.70 22.42
CA ARG A 83 -33.11 -10.93 22.31
C ARG A 83 -33.76 -11.17 23.67
N ASN A 84 -33.11 -11.93 24.55
CA ASN A 84 -33.60 -12.13 25.91
C ASN A 84 -33.58 -10.85 26.72
N THR A 85 -32.52 -10.04 26.63
CA THR A 85 -32.47 -8.74 27.32
C THR A 85 -33.56 -7.80 26.84
N ILE A 86 -33.80 -7.71 25.52
CA ILE A 86 -34.88 -6.92 24.95
C ILE A 86 -36.22 -7.40 25.51
N LYS A 87 -36.49 -8.70 25.48
CA LYS A 87 -37.72 -9.27 26.03
C LYS A 87 -37.91 -8.98 27.52
N THR A 88 -36.84 -9.04 28.31
CA THR A 88 -36.92 -8.69 29.75
C THR A 88 -37.15 -7.20 29.98
N LEU A 89 -36.57 -6.33 29.14
CA LEU A 89 -36.77 -4.90 29.23
C LEU A 89 -38.19 -4.52 28.81
N GLU A 90 -38.71 -5.13 27.74
CA GLU A 90 -40.11 -5.00 27.32
C GLU A 90 -41.07 -5.41 28.45
N ALA A 91 -40.84 -6.56 29.10
CA ALA A 91 -41.65 -7.00 30.24
C ALA A 91 -41.57 -6.03 31.44
N LYS A 92 -40.40 -5.46 31.71
CA LYS A 92 -40.24 -4.43 32.75
C LYS A 92 -40.99 -3.14 32.40
N ILE A 93 -40.97 -2.72 31.13
CA ILE A 93 -41.73 -1.55 30.67
C ILE A 93 -43.22 -1.78 30.90
N VAL A 94 -43.76 -2.93 30.48
CA VAL A 94 -45.17 -3.28 30.70
C VAL A 94 -45.52 -3.31 32.19
N ALA A 95 -44.67 -3.91 33.03
CA ALA A 95 -44.89 -3.92 34.48
C ALA A 95 -44.87 -2.50 35.09
N TYR A 96 -43.99 -1.62 34.61
CA TYR A 96 -43.97 -0.23 35.04
C TYR A 96 -45.19 0.55 34.53
N GLU A 97 -45.66 0.29 33.31
CA GLU A 97 -46.89 0.86 32.75
C GLU A 97 -48.12 0.43 33.57
N GLU A 98 -48.21 -0.85 33.93
CA GLU A 98 -49.26 -1.38 34.82
C GLU A 98 -49.19 -0.77 36.22
N GLN A 99 -47.99 -0.63 36.79
CA GLN A 99 -47.81 0.05 38.08
C GLN A 99 -48.26 1.51 38.04
N ILE A 100 -47.96 2.22 36.94
CA ILE A 100 -48.45 3.59 36.71
C ILE A 100 -49.99 3.59 36.63
N ALA A 101 -50.59 2.62 35.93
CA ALA A 101 -52.04 2.50 35.85
C ALA A 101 -52.71 2.20 37.20
N THR A 102 -52.08 1.38 38.06
CA THR A 102 -52.58 1.10 39.41
C THR A 102 -52.42 2.28 40.37
N ASN A 103 -51.32 3.02 40.28
CA ASN A 103 -51.11 4.24 41.06
C ASN A 103 -52.01 5.41 40.59
N ASN A 104 -52.57 5.34 39.38
CA ASN A 104 -53.56 6.30 38.86
C ASN A 104 -55.02 5.86 39.07
N LYS A 105 -55.32 4.80 39.84
CA LYS A 105 -56.70 4.56 40.28
C LYS A 105 -57.12 5.71 41.21
N PRO A 106 -58.20 6.46 40.88
CA PRO A 106 -58.61 7.60 41.69
C PRO A 106 -59.03 7.09 43.07
N HIS A 107 -58.19 7.30 44.07
CA HIS A 107 -58.64 7.26 45.45
C HIS A 107 -59.56 8.45 45.64
N SER A 108 -60.86 8.16 45.75
CA SER A 108 -61.86 9.10 46.22
C SER A 108 -61.49 9.52 47.65
N GLY A 109 -61.01 10.76 47.80
CA GLY A 109 -60.97 11.46 49.08
C GLY A 109 -59.61 11.53 49.77
N ALA A 110 -58.74 12.44 49.32
CA ALA A 110 -57.88 13.27 50.17
C ALA A 110 -57.09 14.26 49.27
N LEU A 111 -57.59 15.50 49.15
CA LEU A 111 -56.84 16.62 48.58
C LEU A 111 -55.78 17.05 49.60
N GLY A 112 -54.59 16.44 49.53
CA GLY A 112 -53.40 16.86 50.26
C GLY A 112 -52.44 17.59 49.33
N VAL A 113 -52.04 18.79 49.72
CA VAL A 113 -51.06 19.66 49.03
C VAL A 113 -49.77 18.94 48.59
N ASP A 114 -49.39 17.87 49.27
CA ASP A 114 -48.20 17.04 48.95
C ASP A 114 -48.35 16.24 47.64
N ALA A 115 -49.55 15.77 47.30
CA ALA A 115 -49.77 15.00 46.07
C ALA A 115 -49.63 15.89 44.82
N LEU A 116 -50.03 17.17 44.94
CA LEU A 116 -49.93 18.15 43.87
C LEU A 116 -48.47 18.60 43.66
N GLU A 117 -47.70 18.73 44.74
CA GLU A 117 -46.27 19.05 44.66
C GLU A 117 -45.45 17.90 44.04
N VAL A 118 -45.75 16.66 44.42
CA VAL A 118 -45.12 15.46 43.84
C VAL A 118 -45.48 15.31 42.35
N ALA A 119 -46.74 15.56 41.98
CA ALA A 119 -47.16 15.56 40.58
C ALA A 119 -46.45 16.66 39.76
N ARG A 120 -46.24 17.84 40.36
CA ARG A 120 -45.54 18.96 39.73
C ARG A 120 -44.06 18.67 39.51
N LYS A 121 -43.34 18.15 40.52
CA LYS A 121 -41.94 17.70 40.40
C LYS A 121 -41.79 16.58 39.36
N ARG A 122 -42.75 15.66 39.29
CA ARG A 122 -42.75 14.59 38.27
C ARG A 122 -42.97 15.16 36.86
N ALA A 123 -43.85 16.14 36.70
CA ALA A 123 -44.07 16.82 35.43
C ALA A 123 -42.81 17.58 34.96
N GLU A 124 -42.12 18.28 35.87
CA GLU A 124 -40.84 18.94 35.58
C GLU A 124 -39.76 17.95 35.13
N LEU A 125 -39.58 16.84 35.86
CA LEU A 125 -38.60 15.81 35.49
C LEU A 125 -38.93 15.15 34.14
N LEU A 126 -40.21 14.93 33.83
CA LEU A 126 -40.64 14.42 32.53
C LEU A 126 -40.38 15.44 31.42
N GLN A 127 -40.62 16.72 31.67
CA GLN A 127 -40.34 17.79 30.72
C GLN A 127 -38.83 17.95 30.48
N GLU A 128 -38.00 17.86 31.53
CA GLU A 128 -36.54 17.85 31.40
C GLU A 128 -36.03 16.60 30.66
N ALA A 129 -36.61 15.43 30.92
CA ALA A 129 -36.26 14.20 30.22
C ALA A 129 -36.64 14.28 28.74
N GLN A 130 -37.80 14.83 28.41
CA GLN A 130 -38.22 15.09 27.03
C GLN A 130 -37.30 16.10 26.35
N GLN A 131 -36.92 17.18 27.04
CA GLN A 131 -36.00 18.18 26.51
C GLN A 131 -34.62 17.59 26.22
N LYS A 132 -34.04 16.85 27.16
CA LYS A 132 -32.78 16.12 26.96
C LYS A 132 -32.85 15.11 25.82
N GLN A 133 -34.00 14.44 25.64
CA GLN A 133 -34.20 13.51 24.54
C GLN A 133 -34.24 14.22 23.18
N ILE A 134 -34.86 15.40 23.11
CA ILE A 134 -34.89 16.23 21.90
C ILE A 134 -33.48 16.73 21.56
N GLU A 135 -32.74 17.21 22.56
CA GLU A 135 -31.35 17.66 22.39
C GLU A 135 -30.46 16.53 21.89
N LEU A 136 -30.49 15.36 22.53
CA LEU A 136 -29.70 14.21 22.11
C LEU A 136 -30.05 13.75 20.69
N ARG A 137 -31.33 13.76 20.31
CA ARG A 137 -31.75 13.47 18.92
C ARG A 137 -31.16 14.47 17.93
N SER A 138 -31.17 15.76 18.27
CA SER A 138 -30.62 16.81 17.41
C SER A 138 -29.10 16.68 17.25
N GLU A 139 -28.40 16.27 18.31
CA GLU A 139 -26.97 15.99 18.25
C GLU A 139 -26.68 14.78 17.37
N VAL A 140 -27.37 13.66 17.59
CA VAL A 140 -27.21 12.45 16.77
C VAL A 140 -27.47 12.76 15.30
N GLU A 141 -28.48 13.57 14.98
CA GLU A 141 -28.75 13.99 13.61
C GLU A 141 -27.59 14.81 13.00
N ARG A 142 -26.99 15.72 13.80
CA ARG A 142 -25.81 16.49 13.38
C ARG A 142 -24.61 15.59 13.11
N TRP A 143 -24.31 14.67 14.03
CA TRP A 143 -23.23 13.70 13.88
C TRP A 143 -23.45 12.77 12.69
N MET A 144 -24.69 12.35 12.41
CA MET A 144 -25.01 11.56 11.21
C MET A 144 -24.75 12.35 9.93
N LYS A 145 -25.17 13.62 9.86
CA LYS A 145 -24.92 14.49 8.71
C LYS A 145 -23.42 14.71 8.48
N GLU A 146 -22.64 14.92 9.54
CA GLU A 146 -21.19 15.05 9.45
C GLU A 146 -20.51 13.76 8.99
N ALA A 147 -20.90 12.61 9.54
CA ALA A 147 -20.38 11.31 9.15
C ALA A 147 -20.66 11.01 7.67
N GLU A 148 -21.87 11.34 7.19
CA GLU A 148 -22.24 11.17 5.79
C GLU A 148 -21.44 12.10 4.87
N ARG A 149 -21.22 13.36 5.27
CA ARG A 149 -20.36 14.30 4.53
C ARG A 149 -18.93 13.78 4.43
N THR A 150 -18.32 13.39 5.54
CA THR A 150 -16.94 12.87 5.55
C THR A 150 -16.82 11.58 4.74
N LYS A 151 -17.83 10.70 4.80
CA LYS A 151 -17.89 9.51 3.95
C LYS A 151 -17.93 9.87 2.47
N ARG A 152 -18.69 10.90 2.09
CA ARG A 152 -18.78 11.39 0.71
C ARG A 152 -17.45 11.95 0.24
N GLU A 153 -16.81 12.81 1.03
CA GLU A 153 -15.49 13.38 0.73
C GLU A 153 -14.42 12.29 0.56
N ALA A 154 -14.44 11.26 1.41
CA ALA A 154 -13.53 10.11 1.29
C ALA A 154 -13.79 9.30 0.01
N GLN A 155 -15.06 9.09 -0.35
CA GLN A 155 -15.43 8.40 -1.60
C GLN A 155 -15.03 9.20 -2.84
N GLU A 156 -15.25 10.51 -2.84
CA GLU A 156 -14.84 11.43 -3.91
C GLU A 156 -13.31 11.42 -4.06
N GLY A 157 -12.57 11.51 -2.94
CA GLY A 157 -11.12 11.42 -2.91
C GLY A 157 -10.60 10.09 -3.46
N SER A 158 -11.18 8.96 -3.03
CA SER A 158 -10.83 7.62 -3.54
C SER A 158 -11.06 7.51 -5.05
N THR A 159 -12.21 7.98 -5.54
CA THR A 159 -12.54 7.95 -6.97
C THR A 159 -11.57 8.82 -7.78
N ARG A 160 -11.18 9.98 -7.25
CA ARG A 160 -10.19 10.86 -7.88
C ARG A 160 -8.82 10.20 -7.97
N LEU A 161 -8.37 9.52 -6.91
CA LEU A 161 -7.11 8.77 -6.91
C LEU A 161 -7.13 7.61 -7.90
N GLU A 162 -8.25 6.90 -8.01
CA GLU A 162 -8.40 5.81 -8.98
C GLU A 162 -8.31 6.33 -10.42
N ARG A 163 -9.02 7.43 -10.74
CA ARG A 163 -8.92 8.09 -12.04
C ARG A 163 -7.48 8.53 -12.35
N LEU A 164 -6.80 9.15 -11.37
CA LEU A 164 -5.41 9.58 -11.53
C LEU A 164 -4.48 8.40 -11.79
N ARG A 165 -4.63 7.29 -11.06
CA ARG A 165 -3.85 6.06 -11.26
C ARG A 165 -4.08 5.47 -12.65
N THR A 166 -5.29 5.55 -13.17
CA THR A 166 -5.62 5.08 -14.52
C THR A 166 -4.96 5.95 -15.59
N VAL A 167 -5.08 7.28 -15.49
CA VAL A 167 -4.43 8.20 -16.43
C VAL A 167 -2.90 8.06 -16.38
N PHE A 168 -2.32 7.95 -15.18
CA PHE A 168 -0.89 7.73 -15.02
C PHE A 168 -0.43 6.43 -15.69
N ARG A 169 -1.14 5.32 -15.46
CA ARG A 169 -0.84 4.03 -16.12
C ARG A 169 -0.92 4.14 -17.64
N GLN A 170 -1.94 4.80 -18.15
CA GLN A 170 -2.10 5.02 -19.60
C GLN A 170 -0.93 5.83 -20.17
N LYS A 171 -0.55 6.93 -19.51
CA LYS A 171 0.54 7.79 -19.98
C LYS A 171 1.91 7.12 -19.89
N VAL A 172 2.18 6.34 -18.85
CA VAL A 172 3.40 5.54 -18.76
C VAL A 172 3.43 4.46 -19.86
N SER A 173 2.29 3.83 -20.16
CA SER A 173 2.20 2.85 -21.24
C SER A 173 2.45 3.49 -22.61
N GLU A 174 1.83 4.63 -22.89
CA GLU A 174 2.00 5.40 -24.13
C GLU A 174 3.46 5.81 -24.33
N PHE A 175 4.11 6.29 -23.26
CA PHE A 175 5.54 6.62 -23.28
C PHE A 175 6.43 5.39 -23.53
N ARG A 176 6.16 4.27 -22.86
CA ARG A 176 6.93 3.02 -23.05
C ARG A 176 6.78 2.47 -24.47
N GLU A 177 5.59 2.57 -25.05
CA GLU A 177 5.34 2.16 -26.43
C GLU A 177 6.11 3.04 -27.41
N ALA A 178 6.09 4.37 -27.20
CA ALA A 178 6.88 5.29 -28.01
C ALA A 178 8.39 4.96 -27.91
N CYS A 179 8.91 4.72 -26.71
CA CYS A 179 10.31 4.29 -26.53
C CYS A 179 10.60 2.96 -27.23
N TYR A 180 9.68 1.99 -27.18
CA TYR A 180 9.86 0.71 -27.84
C TYR A 180 9.97 0.87 -29.36
N CYS A 181 9.08 1.64 -29.97
CA CYS A 181 9.12 1.92 -31.42
C CYS A 181 10.35 2.73 -31.83
N MET A 182 10.79 3.69 -31.01
CA MET A 182 11.93 4.56 -31.35
C MET A 182 13.28 3.88 -31.16
N THR A 183 13.43 3.08 -30.11
CA THR A 183 14.74 2.53 -29.71
C THR A 183 14.89 1.05 -30.05
N GLY A 184 13.79 0.35 -30.32
CA GLY A 184 13.79 -1.10 -30.48
C GLY A 184 13.86 -1.87 -29.16
N TYR A 185 13.69 -1.23 -28.00
CA TYR A 185 13.78 -1.89 -26.69
C TYR A 185 12.51 -1.75 -25.86
N LYS A 186 11.95 -2.89 -25.44
CA LYS A 186 10.86 -2.92 -24.46
C LYS A 186 11.47 -2.81 -23.07
N ILE A 187 11.25 -1.67 -22.42
CA ILE A 187 11.83 -1.34 -21.11
C ILE A 187 10.82 -1.69 -20.01
N GLU A 188 11.20 -2.54 -19.05
CA GLU A 188 10.40 -2.99 -17.91
C GLU A 188 11.12 -2.72 -16.60
N LEU A 189 10.44 -2.10 -15.63
CA LEU A 189 10.98 -1.92 -14.28
C LEU A 189 10.87 -3.24 -13.50
N MET A 190 11.98 -3.72 -12.94
CA MET A 190 12.01 -4.94 -12.13
C MET A 190 11.64 -4.66 -10.66
N VAL A 191 11.24 -5.72 -9.96
CA VAL A 191 10.97 -5.70 -8.51
C VAL A 191 12.24 -5.24 -7.78
N GLY A 192 12.13 -4.17 -6.98
CA GLY A 192 13.27 -3.50 -6.32
C GLY A 192 13.51 -2.06 -6.80
N GLY A 193 13.06 -1.72 -8.01
CA GLY A 193 12.98 -0.33 -8.48
C GLY A 193 14.29 0.31 -8.98
N ASP A 194 15.42 -0.39 -8.88
CA ASP A 194 16.73 0.08 -9.34
C ASP A 194 17.23 -0.63 -10.61
N LYS A 195 16.52 -1.68 -11.05
CA LYS A 195 16.86 -2.50 -12.23
C LYS A 195 15.77 -2.41 -13.29
N TYR A 196 16.22 -2.31 -14.52
CA TYR A 196 15.41 -2.25 -15.73
C TYR A 196 15.75 -3.43 -16.61
N ARG A 197 14.74 -4.21 -16.99
CA ARG A 197 14.84 -5.25 -18.01
C ARG A 197 14.57 -4.61 -19.37
N LEU A 198 15.47 -4.80 -20.30
CA LEU A 198 15.36 -4.36 -21.68
C LEU A 198 15.29 -5.61 -22.55
N ARG A 199 14.19 -5.74 -23.28
CA ARG A 199 14.02 -6.78 -24.29
C ARG A 199 14.17 -6.17 -25.69
N PRO A 200 15.13 -6.62 -26.51
CA PRO A 200 15.24 -6.18 -27.89
C PRO A 200 14.00 -6.56 -28.71
N MET A 201 13.62 -5.73 -29.68
CA MET A 201 12.52 -5.97 -30.61
C MET A 201 12.75 -7.19 -31.49
N TYR A 202 14.02 -7.47 -31.81
CA TYR A 202 14.45 -8.55 -32.70
C TYR A 202 14.94 -9.79 -31.93
N ALA A 203 14.59 -9.91 -30.65
CA ALA A 203 14.97 -11.04 -29.83
C ALA A 203 14.40 -12.36 -30.40
N GLY A 204 15.24 -13.39 -30.53
CA GLY A 204 14.84 -14.72 -31.03
C GLY A 204 14.14 -15.57 -29.98
N SER A 205 14.38 -15.29 -28.70
CA SER A 205 13.83 -16.00 -27.54
C SER A 205 13.51 -15.08 -26.37
N GLU A 206 12.71 -15.55 -25.41
CA GLU A 206 12.37 -14.77 -24.21
C GLU A 206 13.55 -14.59 -23.24
N ASP A 207 14.63 -15.34 -23.43
CA ASP A 207 15.83 -15.33 -22.58
C ASP A 207 16.88 -14.28 -23.03
N GLU A 208 16.66 -13.61 -24.16
CA GLU A 208 17.51 -12.54 -24.71
C GLU A 208 17.26 -11.19 -24.02
N ASP A 209 17.16 -11.22 -22.69
CA ASP A 209 16.94 -10.03 -21.87
C ASP A 209 18.27 -9.41 -21.42
N ILE A 210 18.33 -8.08 -21.49
CA ILE A 210 19.43 -7.27 -20.95
C ILE A 210 18.92 -6.63 -19.66
N ILE A 211 19.68 -6.76 -18.56
CA ILE A 211 19.31 -6.09 -17.31
C ILE A 211 20.27 -4.93 -17.06
N ILE A 212 19.72 -3.72 -16.92
CA ILE A 212 20.46 -2.50 -16.63
C ILE A 212 20.08 -2.04 -15.23
N GLN A 213 21.08 -1.81 -14.38
CA GLN A 213 20.92 -1.23 -13.07
C GLN A 213 21.26 0.26 -13.12
N PHE A 214 20.39 1.10 -12.54
CA PHE A 214 20.67 2.52 -12.37
C PHE A 214 21.06 2.78 -10.91
N HIS A 215 22.34 3.03 -10.68
CA HIS A 215 22.87 3.27 -9.34
C HIS A 215 23.72 4.53 -9.30
N ASN A 216 23.38 5.46 -8.40
CA ASN A 216 24.10 6.73 -8.17
C ASN A 216 24.34 7.58 -9.43
N GLY A 217 23.34 7.65 -10.32
CA GLY A 217 23.43 8.43 -11.55
C GLY A 217 24.21 7.75 -12.69
N GLN A 218 24.67 6.51 -12.51
CA GLN A 218 25.33 5.72 -13.55
C GLN A 218 24.49 4.49 -13.90
N LEU A 219 24.47 4.15 -15.18
CA LEU A 219 23.87 2.91 -15.70
C LEU A 219 24.96 1.85 -15.82
N SER A 220 24.73 0.67 -15.24
CA SER A 220 25.58 -0.51 -15.41
C SER A 220 24.77 -1.67 -15.98
N VAL A 221 25.32 -2.37 -16.96
CA VAL A 221 24.73 -3.60 -17.50
C VAL A 221 25.11 -4.76 -16.58
N LEU A 222 24.13 -5.56 -16.18
CA LEU A 222 24.38 -6.80 -15.44
C LEU A 222 24.69 -7.92 -16.43
N GLU A 223 25.57 -8.83 -16.02
CA GLU A 223 25.84 -10.03 -16.81
C GLU A 223 24.62 -10.96 -16.78
N THR A 224 23.95 -11.06 -17.92
CA THR A 224 22.96 -12.11 -18.22
C THR A 224 23.58 -13.12 -19.19
N ASP A 225 22.96 -14.29 -19.35
CA ASP A 225 23.43 -15.31 -20.30
C ASP A 225 23.49 -14.76 -21.74
N PHE A 226 22.53 -13.92 -22.10
CA PHE A 226 22.54 -13.19 -23.36
C PHE A 226 23.72 -12.20 -23.47
N VAL A 227 23.95 -11.37 -22.45
CA VAL A 227 25.11 -10.45 -22.46
C VAL A 227 26.43 -11.21 -22.54
N ARG A 228 26.49 -12.42 -21.96
CA ARG A 228 27.64 -13.33 -22.06
C ARG A 228 27.80 -13.96 -23.43
N SER A 229 26.73 -14.16 -24.21
CA SER A 229 26.84 -14.68 -25.58
C SER A 229 27.26 -13.62 -26.61
N LEU A 230 27.18 -12.33 -26.27
CA LEU A 230 27.61 -11.24 -27.17
C LEU A 230 29.10 -11.31 -27.51
N ASP A 231 29.45 -10.75 -28.67
CA ASP A 231 30.82 -10.70 -29.15
C ASP A 231 31.72 -9.78 -28.30
N SER A 232 33.03 -9.94 -28.47
CA SER A 232 34.02 -9.18 -27.70
C SER A 232 34.01 -7.67 -27.98
N GLN A 233 33.60 -7.23 -29.17
CA GLN A 233 33.59 -5.81 -29.53
C GLN A 233 32.39 -5.12 -28.88
N THR A 234 31.22 -5.74 -28.90
CA THR A 234 30.03 -5.24 -28.21
C THR A 234 30.24 -5.15 -26.70
N LYS A 235 30.83 -6.18 -26.09
CA LYS A 235 31.22 -6.14 -24.66
C LYS A 235 32.23 -5.02 -24.36
N ALA A 236 33.14 -4.73 -25.29
CA ALA A 236 34.12 -3.64 -25.13
C ALA A 236 33.47 -2.24 -25.07
N LEU A 237 32.28 -2.05 -25.64
CA LEU A 237 31.52 -0.79 -25.53
C LEU A 237 31.15 -0.48 -24.07
N MET A 238 30.88 -1.53 -23.27
CA MET A 238 30.57 -1.39 -21.84
C MET A 238 31.81 -1.28 -20.97
N THR A 239 32.85 -2.05 -21.28
CA THR A 239 34.07 -2.08 -20.45
C THR A 239 35.02 -0.91 -20.71
N LYS A 240 35.11 -0.41 -21.95
CA LYS A 240 36.04 0.68 -22.32
C LYS A 240 35.39 2.05 -22.35
N PHE A 241 34.15 2.14 -22.84
CA PHE A 241 33.50 3.42 -23.12
C PHE A 241 32.34 3.75 -22.19
N HIS A 242 31.85 2.75 -21.41
CA HIS A 242 30.74 2.91 -20.47
C HIS A 242 29.48 3.57 -21.08
N SER A 243 29.28 3.42 -22.39
CA SER A 243 28.20 4.08 -23.14
C SER A 243 27.06 3.11 -23.44
N VAL A 244 26.08 3.03 -22.53
CA VAL A 244 24.86 2.22 -22.72
C VAL A 244 24.18 2.47 -24.07
N PRO A 245 24.03 3.72 -24.55
CA PRO A 245 23.46 3.96 -25.87
C PRO A 245 24.24 3.30 -27.01
N ALA A 246 25.58 3.34 -26.99
CA ALA A 246 26.40 2.72 -28.03
C ALA A 246 26.25 1.19 -28.01
N PHE A 247 26.24 0.59 -26.82
CA PHE A 247 26.06 -0.85 -26.64
C PHE A 247 24.69 -1.34 -27.12
N LEU A 248 23.62 -0.66 -26.73
CA LEU A 248 22.26 -1.00 -27.15
C LEU A 248 22.09 -0.83 -28.67
N SER A 249 22.65 0.23 -29.25
CA SER A 249 22.62 0.41 -30.72
C SER A 249 23.33 -0.72 -31.46
N GLN A 250 24.50 -1.15 -30.97
CA GLN A 250 25.25 -2.25 -31.59
C GLN A 250 24.45 -3.57 -31.56
N ILE A 251 23.87 -3.92 -30.40
CA ILE A 251 23.01 -5.10 -30.26
C ILE A 251 21.80 -5.04 -31.21
N THR A 252 21.16 -3.88 -31.32
CA THR A 252 20.01 -3.71 -32.22
C THR A 252 20.41 -3.99 -33.67
N ILE A 253 21.56 -3.46 -34.11
CA ILE A 253 22.09 -3.70 -35.47
C ILE A 253 22.39 -5.19 -35.67
N ASP A 254 23.05 -5.83 -34.71
CA ASP A 254 23.44 -7.25 -34.82
C ASP A 254 22.23 -8.18 -34.87
N LEU A 255 21.25 -7.99 -33.98
CA LEU A 255 20.00 -8.77 -33.98
C LEU A 255 19.16 -8.51 -35.23
N PHE A 256 19.11 -7.26 -35.71
CA PHE A 256 18.42 -6.92 -36.95
C PHE A 256 19.06 -7.64 -38.16
N ASN A 257 20.38 -7.67 -38.23
CA ASN A 257 21.09 -8.37 -39.29
C ASN A 257 20.86 -9.88 -39.22
N GLN A 258 20.88 -10.48 -38.03
CA GLN A 258 20.59 -11.91 -37.85
C GLN A 258 19.17 -12.26 -38.29
N THR A 259 18.18 -11.46 -37.91
CA THR A 259 16.77 -11.70 -38.28
C THR A 259 16.48 -11.44 -39.76
N THR A 260 17.22 -10.52 -40.40
CA THR A 260 17.05 -10.19 -41.82
C THR A 260 17.81 -11.13 -42.75
N ILE A 261 18.99 -11.63 -42.35
CA ILE A 261 19.81 -12.57 -43.15
C ILE A 261 19.31 -14.01 -43.00
N ALA A 262 18.63 -14.36 -41.91
CA ALA A 262 18.03 -15.68 -41.70
C ALA A 262 16.67 -15.88 -42.41
N LYS A 263 16.18 -14.87 -43.14
CA LYS A 263 15.01 -14.95 -44.02
C LYS A 263 15.44 -14.92 -45.48
#